data_AF-A0A1Y6CM79-F1
#
_entry.id   AF-A0A1Y6CM79-F1
#
_cell.length_a   1.000
_cell.length_b   1.000
_cell.length_c   1.000
_cell.angle_alpha   90.00
_cell.angle_beta   90.00
_cell.angle_gamma   90.00
#
_symmetry.space_group_name_H-M   'P 1'
#
loop_
_entity.id
_entity.type
_entity.pdbx_description
1 polymer ?
#
loop_
_entity_poly.entity_id
_entity_poly.type
_entity_poly.pdbx_seq_one_letter_code
_entity_poly.pdbx_strand_id
1 'polypeptide(L)'
;MGRALRGFLMASAVALAVPLLPALAIAQGTTPTAPGNGQAAPGTNPAANGAPGSNDPQIQALIQEAERTRPVPTELLNALAMGKGDAKQMIDNFLADGNPLPHTVAVRAVALSLAVGRDPRLKDSDKRFALNQTISDGMSKSLGAPRILNVKVDAGFVPPKGTFAWALGGLEDQPPEGFQKLTQFSPEVGGLGMQSVNNAGEGGVVKEAIENLQSVSLKVPNGQYRVILLTGEQLAARAASPFGETFKVNGVEYTLGQTSSGEWFDTAHLRGSGGNVVSNVSYGAAGLSVVVQVGNGTLNLEFKGGKGSLGSALSGILMEPVEVPSHLDMSGVRGHRNEVAQTQDGQDQQGGQQVAQTQQVSEQLQQAGQQQLQASQQAAQSLAGGTSLAQQLSLNNVVELEFQTQAAIAAVSGVSPGAGGQNQGNSPQAAPVPAPQIPTPPPSVSPAG
;
A
#
# COMPACT_ATOMS: atom_id res chain seq x y z
N MET A 1 54.11 -6.07 46.76
CA MET A 1 53.65 -6.11 45.36
C MET A 1 52.78 -4.90 45.11
N GLY A 2 53.18 -4.08 44.14
CA GLY A 2 52.88 -2.66 44.05
C GLY A 2 51.57 -2.31 43.35
N ARG A 3 51.02 -1.17 43.79
CA ARG A 3 49.85 -0.43 43.31
C ARG A 3 49.94 -0.04 41.82
N ALA A 4 48.81 0.06 41.13
CA ALA A 4 48.22 1.34 40.71
C ALA A 4 47.00 1.17 39.78
N LEU A 5 45.86 1.68 40.24
CA LEU A 5 44.70 2.10 39.44
C LEU A 5 45.06 3.37 38.63
N ARG A 6 44.63 3.42 37.36
CA ARG A 6 44.29 4.59 36.51
C ARG A 6 43.61 3.98 35.27
N GLY A 7 42.36 4.23 34.91
CA GLY A 7 41.68 5.52 34.77
C GLY A 7 41.70 5.91 33.29
N PHE A 8 40.66 5.54 32.52
CA PHE A 8 40.45 6.06 31.17
C PHE A 8 38.95 6.20 30.87
N LEU A 9 38.45 7.42 31.01
CA LEU A 9 37.21 7.94 30.45
C LEU A 9 37.54 8.43 29.03
N MET A 10 36.88 7.90 28.00
CA MET A 10 36.89 8.46 26.66
C MET A 10 35.47 8.93 26.34
N ALA A 11 35.25 10.23 26.54
CA ALA A 11 34.11 10.96 26.01
C ALA A 11 34.38 11.24 24.53
N SER A 12 33.60 10.64 23.64
CA SER A 12 33.57 11.02 22.22
C SER A 12 32.45 12.03 22.00
N ALA A 13 32.83 13.30 21.87
CA ALA A 13 31.98 14.36 21.35
C ALA A 13 32.07 14.31 19.81
N VAL A 14 31.00 13.90 19.14
CA VAL A 14 30.85 14.03 17.69
C VAL A 14 30.14 15.35 17.41
N ALA A 15 30.87 16.27 16.79
CA ALA A 15 30.36 17.55 16.31
C ALA A 15 29.46 17.33 15.08
N LEU A 16 28.20 17.74 15.19
CA LEU A 16 27.29 17.88 14.06
C LEU A 16 27.64 19.16 13.29
N ALA A 17 28.27 19.01 12.13
CA ALA A 17 28.42 20.08 11.15
C ALA A 17 27.21 20.05 10.20
N VAL A 18 26.36 21.08 10.31
CA VAL A 18 25.25 21.35 9.37
C VAL A 18 25.79 22.29 8.29
N PRO A 19 25.80 21.91 7.00
CA PRO A 19 26.00 22.89 5.93
C PRO A 19 24.68 23.61 5.63
N LEU A 20 24.66 24.91 5.96
CA LEU A 20 23.71 25.90 5.48
C LEU A 20 23.85 26.06 3.95
N LEU A 21 22.78 25.84 3.21
CA LEU A 21 22.65 26.29 1.82
C LEU A 21 21.92 27.65 1.79
N PRO A 22 22.38 28.62 0.97
CA PRO A 22 21.73 29.92 0.86
C PRO A 22 20.49 29.85 -0.04
N ALA A 23 19.37 30.38 0.46
CA ALA A 23 18.17 30.66 -0.31
C ALA A 23 18.43 31.87 -1.23
N LEU A 24 18.30 31.65 -2.55
CA LEU A 24 18.26 32.72 -3.54
C LEU A 24 16.81 33.20 -3.68
N ALA A 25 16.59 34.45 -3.30
CA ALA A 25 15.37 35.21 -3.54
C ALA A 25 15.37 35.73 -4.99
N ILE A 26 14.25 35.53 -5.69
CA ILE A 26 13.88 36.36 -6.85
C ILE A 26 12.52 36.96 -6.53
N ALA A 27 12.53 38.29 -6.34
CA ALA A 27 11.36 39.13 -6.21
C ALA A 27 11.33 40.08 -7.40
N GLN A 28 10.33 39.96 -8.27
CA GLN A 28 9.73 41.01 -9.12
C GLN A 28 8.31 40.49 -9.42
N GLY A 29 7.18 41.18 -9.20
CA GLY A 29 6.95 42.59 -8.96
C GLY A 29 6.10 43.19 -10.08
N THR A 30 4.78 42.93 -10.11
CA THR A 30 3.80 43.79 -10.81
C THR A 30 2.38 43.58 -10.27
N THR A 31 1.79 44.65 -9.73
CA THR A 31 0.34 44.93 -9.60
C THR A 31 0.16 46.43 -9.89
N PRO A 32 -1.04 47.00 -10.07
CA PRO A 32 -2.29 46.49 -10.66
C PRO A 32 -2.90 47.50 -11.68
N THR A 33 -3.95 47.10 -12.41
CA THR A 33 -4.97 48.04 -12.93
C THR A 33 -6.37 47.54 -12.59
N ALA A 34 -7.20 48.48 -12.13
CA ALA A 34 -8.51 48.29 -11.51
C ALA A 34 -9.68 48.44 -12.54
N PRO A 35 -10.95 48.67 -12.13
CA PRO A 35 -11.97 47.64 -12.03
C PRO A 35 -13.15 47.84 -13.01
N GLY A 36 -13.77 46.74 -13.44
CA GLY A 36 -15.03 46.75 -14.20
C GLY A 36 -16.21 46.39 -13.32
N ASN A 37 -17.07 47.38 -13.05
CA ASN A 37 -18.41 47.22 -12.44
C ASN A 37 -19.31 46.38 -13.35
N GLY A 38 -19.90 45.31 -12.80
CA GLY A 38 -20.93 44.50 -13.45
C GLY A 38 -22.04 44.13 -12.47
N GLN A 39 -23.20 44.76 -12.68
CA GLN A 39 -24.46 44.64 -11.96
C GLN A 39 -24.85 43.23 -11.49
N ALA A 40 -25.30 43.18 -10.24
CA ALA A 40 -26.05 42.07 -9.65
C ALA A 40 -27.45 41.96 -10.28
N ALA A 41 -27.79 40.76 -10.76
CA ALA A 41 -29.15 40.36 -11.08
C ALA A 41 -29.76 39.56 -9.91
N PRO A 42 -31.03 39.78 -9.53
CA PRO A 42 -31.72 39.02 -8.49
C PRO A 42 -32.52 37.84 -9.07
N GLY A 43 -32.57 36.73 -8.32
CA GLY A 43 -33.39 35.55 -8.61
C GLY A 43 -32.59 34.44 -9.29
N THR A 44 -32.63 33.17 -8.88
CA THR A 44 -33.66 32.40 -8.19
C THR A 44 -32.99 31.34 -7.32
N ASN A 45 -33.53 31.14 -6.12
CA ASN A 45 -33.17 30.08 -5.19
C ASN A 45 -33.67 28.73 -5.77
N PRO A 46 -32.82 27.78 -6.19
CA PRO A 46 -33.26 26.42 -6.44
C PRO A 46 -33.37 25.71 -5.09
N ALA A 47 -34.52 25.10 -4.87
CA ALA A 47 -34.82 24.32 -3.69
C ALA A 47 -33.77 23.20 -3.43
N ALA A 48 -33.18 23.24 -2.25
CA ALA A 48 -32.85 22.10 -1.39
C ALA A 48 -33.99 21.04 -1.40
N ASN A 49 -33.82 19.73 -1.27
CA ASN A 49 -32.70 18.87 -0.88
C ASN A 49 -33.03 17.45 -1.39
N GLY A 50 -32.35 16.98 -2.43
CA GLY A 50 -32.07 15.57 -2.61
C GLY A 50 -30.56 15.44 -2.47
N ALA A 51 -30.06 14.61 -1.56
CA ALA A 51 -28.63 14.29 -1.58
C ALA A 51 -28.26 13.89 -3.03
N PRO A 52 -27.20 14.45 -3.62
CA PRO A 52 -26.87 14.17 -5.01
C PRO A 52 -26.44 12.70 -5.09
N GLY A 53 -27.41 11.81 -5.34
CA GLY A 53 -27.13 10.49 -5.86
C GLY A 53 -26.34 10.73 -7.14
N SER A 54 -25.09 10.26 -7.16
CA SER A 54 -24.32 10.32 -8.38
C SER A 54 -25.10 9.59 -9.48
N ASN A 55 -25.47 10.30 -10.54
CA ASN A 55 -26.08 9.69 -11.74
C ASN A 55 -25.02 8.97 -12.60
N ASP A 56 -23.78 8.87 -12.12
CA ASP A 56 -22.72 8.13 -12.77
C ASP A 56 -23.05 6.62 -12.76
N PRO A 57 -23.21 5.99 -13.94
CA PRO A 57 -23.55 4.57 -14.03
C PRO A 57 -22.50 3.66 -13.39
N GLN A 58 -21.23 4.05 -13.34
CA GLN A 58 -20.17 3.26 -12.71
C GLN A 58 -20.30 3.26 -11.18
N ILE A 59 -20.63 4.41 -10.59
CA ILE A 59 -20.89 4.51 -9.15
C ILE A 59 -22.14 3.70 -8.78
N GLN A 60 -23.19 3.76 -9.60
CA GLN A 60 -24.41 2.97 -9.38
C GLN A 60 -24.14 1.46 -9.50
N ALA A 61 -23.32 1.04 -10.46
CA ALA A 61 -22.91 -0.36 -10.59
C ALA A 61 -22.14 -0.84 -9.36
N LEU A 62 -21.19 -0.04 -8.86
CA LEU A 62 -20.42 -0.36 -7.66
C LEU A 62 -21.30 -0.49 -6.41
N ILE A 63 -22.29 0.40 -6.24
CA ILE A 63 -23.27 0.34 -5.14
C ILE A 63 -24.12 -0.95 -5.25
N GLN A 64 -24.65 -1.27 -6.44
CA GLN A 64 -25.45 -2.47 -6.64
C GLN A 64 -24.64 -3.75 -6.38
N GLU A 65 -23.38 -3.77 -6.76
CA GLU A 65 -22.47 -4.89 -6.48
C GLU A 65 -22.17 -5.01 -4.98
N ALA A 66 -21.93 -3.88 -4.30
CA ALA A 66 -21.73 -3.83 -2.86
C ALA A 66 -22.92 -4.40 -2.09
N GLU A 67 -24.15 -4.14 -2.54
CA GLU A 67 -25.36 -4.71 -1.93
C GLU A 67 -25.52 -6.22 -2.13
N ARG A 68 -24.92 -6.78 -3.19
CA ARG A 68 -24.92 -8.23 -3.49
C ARG A 68 -23.76 -8.98 -2.85
N THR A 69 -22.73 -8.26 -2.40
CA THR A 69 -21.49 -8.83 -1.87
C THR A 69 -21.70 -9.34 -0.44
N ARG A 70 -20.73 -10.15 0.04
CA ARG A 70 -20.67 -10.70 1.40
C ARG A 70 -21.12 -9.67 2.45
N PRO A 71 -22.02 -10.04 3.39
CA PRO A 71 -22.46 -9.12 4.42
C PRO A 71 -21.29 -8.67 5.29
N VAL A 72 -21.32 -7.39 5.67
CA VAL A 72 -20.37 -6.82 6.63
C VAL A 72 -20.49 -7.57 7.96
N PRO A 73 -19.37 -8.06 8.55
CA PRO A 73 -19.41 -8.79 9.81
C PRO A 73 -20.11 -7.99 10.91
N THR A 74 -21.03 -8.64 11.64
CA THR A 74 -21.80 -8.00 12.72
C THR A 74 -20.86 -7.50 13.83
N GLU A 75 -19.77 -8.23 14.08
CA GLU A 75 -18.74 -7.89 15.05
C GLU A 75 -18.05 -6.57 14.72
N LEU A 76 -17.77 -6.32 13.44
CA LEU A 76 -17.19 -5.07 12.96
C LEU A 76 -18.18 -3.91 13.16
N LEU A 77 -19.45 -4.07 12.76
CA LEU A 77 -20.47 -3.04 12.99
C LEU A 77 -20.67 -2.75 14.49
N ASN A 78 -20.65 -3.79 15.34
CA ASN A 78 -20.71 -3.63 16.79
C ASN A 78 -19.51 -2.86 17.34
N ALA A 79 -18.29 -3.15 16.86
CA ALA A 79 -17.08 -2.44 17.25
C ALA A 79 -17.14 -0.96 16.84
N LEU A 80 -17.61 -0.66 15.64
CA LEU A 80 -17.81 0.71 15.14
C LEU A 80 -18.86 1.47 15.95
N ALA A 81 -20.01 0.84 16.23
CA ALA A 81 -21.09 1.43 17.02
C ALA A 81 -20.68 1.73 18.47
N MET A 82 -19.83 0.88 19.05
CA MET A 82 -19.31 1.06 20.41
C MET A 82 -18.07 1.97 20.47
N GLY A 83 -17.51 2.39 19.33
CA GLY A 83 -16.26 3.16 19.29
C GLY A 83 -15.08 2.42 19.90
N LYS A 84 -15.00 1.10 19.73
CA LYS A 84 -13.89 0.31 20.26
C LYS A 84 -12.59 0.67 19.56
N GLY A 85 -11.48 0.70 20.31
CA GLY A 85 -10.16 1.05 19.79
C GLY A 85 -9.62 0.10 18.72
N ASP A 86 -10.16 -1.12 18.60
CA ASP A 86 -9.80 -2.11 17.59
C ASP A 86 -10.60 -1.99 16.27
N ALA A 87 -11.61 -1.12 16.21
CA ALA A 87 -12.47 -0.98 15.03
C ALA A 87 -11.68 -0.66 13.76
N LYS A 88 -10.66 0.21 13.85
CA LYS A 88 -9.78 0.52 12.71
C LYS A 88 -9.07 -0.74 12.18
N GLN A 89 -8.52 -1.57 13.07
CA GLN A 89 -7.86 -2.81 12.66
C GLN A 89 -8.85 -3.78 12.01
N MET A 90 -10.09 -3.84 12.50
CA MET A 90 -11.13 -4.67 11.90
C MET A 90 -11.52 -4.18 10.50
N ILE A 91 -11.55 -2.86 10.25
CA ILE A 91 -11.73 -2.29 8.92
C ILE A 91 -10.58 -2.71 8.01
N ASP A 92 -9.33 -2.47 8.42
CA ASP A 92 -8.13 -2.82 7.64
C ASP A 92 -8.14 -4.31 7.28
N ASN A 93 -8.46 -5.19 8.24
CA ASN A 93 -8.55 -6.64 8.03
C ASN A 93 -9.68 -7.01 7.07
N PHE A 94 -10.88 -6.43 7.22
CA PHE A 94 -12.02 -6.72 6.35
C PHE A 94 -11.75 -6.31 4.89
N LEU A 95 -11.10 -5.16 4.68
CA LEU A 95 -10.75 -4.67 3.36
C LEU A 95 -9.61 -5.46 2.71
N ALA A 96 -8.67 -5.99 3.50
CA ALA A 96 -7.55 -6.80 3.02
C ALA A 96 -7.80 -8.33 2.98
N ASP A 97 -8.92 -8.81 3.53
CA ASP A 97 -9.23 -10.25 3.67
C ASP A 97 -9.22 -10.98 2.32
N GLY A 98 -8.41 -12.04 2.18
CA GLY A 98 -8.28 -12.82 0.96
C GLY A 98 -7.37 -12.19 -0.11
N ASN A 99 -6.54 -11.20 0.23
CA ASN A 99 -5.70 -10.46 -0.74
C ASN A 99 -6.49 -9.97 -1.98
N PRO A 100 -7.61 -9.24 -1.77
CA PRO A 100 -8.61 -9.02 -2.81
C PRO A 100 -8.14 -8.08 -3.91
N LEU A 101 -8.68 -8.21 -5.13
CA LEU A 101 -8.45 -7.25 -6.21
C LEU A 101 -8.86 -5.82 -5.81
N PRO A 102 -8.26 -4.77 -6.42
CA PRO A 102 -8.66 -3.38 -6.18
C PRO A 102 -10.17 -3.16 -6.25
N HIS A 103 -10.83 -3.71 -7.28
CA HIS A 103 -12.28 -3.63 -7.44
C HIS A 103 -13.03 -4.22 -6.24
N THR A 104 -12.62 -5.40 -5.77
CA THR A 104 -13.22 -6.05 -4.60
C THR A 104 -13.00 -5.25 -3.31
N VAL A 105 -11.84 -4.61 -3.14
CA VAL A 105 -11.59 -3.67 -2.02
C VAL A 105 -12.58 -2.51 -2.06
N ALA A 106 -12.77 -1.91 -3.24
CA ALA A 106 -13.71 -0.82 -3.45
C ALA A 106 -15.16 -1.23 -3.11
N VAL A 107 -15.62 -2.36 -3.67
CA VAL A 107 -16.94 -2.94 -3.38
C VAL A 107 -17.15 -3.14 -1.87
N ARG A 108 -16.16 -3.70 -1.16
CA ARG A 108 -16.22 -3.90 0.29
C ARG A 108 -16.26 -2.59 1.07
N ALA A 109 -15.50 -1.58 0.66
CA ALA A 109 -15.51 -0.26 1.29
C ALA A 109 -16.88 0.42 1.15
N VAL A 110 -17.50 0.34 -0.03
CA VAL A 110 -18.88 0.83 -0.26
C VAL A 110 -19.89 0.05 0.57
N ALA A 111 -19.79 -1.28 0.61
CA ALA A 111 -20.67 -2.13 1.42
C ALA A 111 -20.60 -1.77 2.91
N LEU A 112 -19.39 -1.52 3.41
CA LEU A 112 -19.17 -1.08 4.79
C LEU A 112 -19.74 0.32 5.05
N SER A 113 -19.56 1.27 4.13
CA SER A 113 -20.16 2.61 4.24
C SER A 113 -21.69 2.57 4.24
N LEU A 114 -22.29 1.75 3.36
CA LEU A 114 -23.74 1.50 3.33
C LEU A 114 -24.23 0.92 4.67
N ALA A 115 -23.53 -0.06 5.22
CA ALA A 115 -23.89 -0.68 6.49
C ALA A 115 -23.80 0.32 7.66
N VAL A 116 -22.76 1.16 7.71
CA VAL A 116 -22.63 2.26 8.68
C VAL A 116 -23.77 3.27 8.54
N GLY A 117 -24.14 3.63 7.31
CA GLY A 117 -25.24 4.56 7.04
C GLY A 117 -26.62 4.03 7.45
N ARG A 118 -26.82 2.70 7.38
CA ARG A 118 -28.07 2.01 7.72
C ARG A 118 -28.20 1.61 9.19
N ASP A 119 -27.10 1.58 9.96
CA ASP A 119 -27.13 1.15 11.36
C ASP A 119 -27.82 2.19 12.26
N PRO A 120 -28.95 1.85 12.92
CA PRO A 120 -29.71 2.80 13.74
C PRO A 120 -28.98 3.22 15.03
N ARG A 121 -27.86 2.61 15.38
CA ARG A 121 -27.00 3.00 16.51
C ARG A 121 -26.05 4.15 16.13
N LEU A 122 -25.81 4.34 14.83
CA LEU A 122 -24.90 5.34 14.28
C LEU A 122 -25.66 6.54 13.67
N LYS A 123 -26.66 7.09 14.38
CA LYS A 123 -27.49 8.19 13.85
C LYS A 123 -26.77 9.53 13.75
N ASP A 124 -25.77 9.74 14.60
CA ASP A 124 -24.95 10.94 14.67
C ASP A 124 -24.21 11.17 13.34
N SER A 125 -24.45 12.32 12.69
CA SER A 125 -23.87 12.67 11.39
C SER A 125 -22.35 12.77 11.45
N ASP A 126 -21.82 13.35 12.53
CA ASP A 126 -20.40 13.64 12.66
C ASP A 126 -19.65 12.33 12.91
N LYS A 127 -20.23 11.43 13.71
CA LYS A 127 -19.69 10.08 13.89
C LYS A 127 -19.70 9.29 12.58
N ARG A 128 -20.79 9.31 11.81
CA ARG A 128 -20.84 8.63 10.50
C ARG A 128 -19.80 9.17 9.53
N PHE A 129 -19.63 10.49 9.50
CA PHE A 129 -18.62 11.13 8.67
C PHE A 129 -17.20 10.66 9.07
N ALA A 130 -16.86 10.70 10.35
CA ALA A 130 -15.56 10.22 10.85
C ALA A 130 -15.32 8.72 10.54
N LEU A 131 -16.35 7.89 10.65
CA LEU A 131 -16.27 6.48 10.27
C LEU A 131 -16.03 6.30 8.78
N ASN A 132 -16.73 7.05 7.92
CA ASN A 132 -16.52 7.00 6.47
C ASN A 132 -15.12 7.49 6.08
N GLN A 133 -14.56 8.49 6.76
CA GLN A 133 -13.16 8.86 6.59
C GLN A 133 -12.22 7.70 6.94
N THR A 134 -12.47 7.00 8.05
CA THR A 134 -11.66 5.85 8.48
C THR A 134 -11.76 4.69 7.47
N ILE A 135 -12.94 4.47 6.87
CA ILE A 135 -13.14 3.48 5.80
C ILE A 135 -12.37 3.86 4.55
N SER A 136 -12.42 5.13 4.13
CA SER A 136 -11.65 5.64 3.00
C SER A 136 -10.15 5.48 3.23
N ASP A 137 -9.64 5.82 4.42
CA ASP A 137 -8.23 5.65 4.76
C ASP A 137 -7.81 4.17 4.71
N GLY A 138 -8.64 3.28 5.27
CA GLY A 138 -8.42 1.83 5.23
C GLY A 138 -8.46 1.27 3.81
N MET A 139 -9.33 1.81 2.96
CA MET A 139 -9.42 1.46 1.54
C MET A 139 -8.15 1.90 0.79
N SER A 140 -7.74 3.16 0.90
CA SER A 140 -6.52 3.66 0.25
C SER A 140 -5.29 2.86 0.70
N LYS A 141 -5.19 2.54 2.00
CA LYS A 141 -4.16 1.66 2.54
C LYS A 141 -4.20 0.26 1.90
N SER A 142 -5.39 -0.33 1.75
CA SER A 142 -5.57 -1.66 1.17
C SER A 142 -5.31 -1.70 -0.34
N LEU A 143 -5.63 -0.62 -1.06
CA LEU A 143 -5.34 -0.47 -2.48
C LEU A 143 -3.83 -0.35 -2.74
N GLY A 144 -3.11 0.34 -1.86
CA GLY A 144 -1.65 0.48 -1.90
C GLY A 144 -0.88 -0.70 -1.31
N ALA A 145 -1.54 -1.69 -0.72
CA ALA A 145 -0.88 -2.85 -0.13
C ALA A 145 -0.28 -3.76 -1.23
N PRO A 146 0.95 -4.27 -1.04
CA PRO A 146 1.54 -5.23 -1.96
C PRO A 146 0.72 -6.52 -1.96
N ARG A 147 0.63 -7.15 -3.12
CA ARG A 147 -0.20 -8.35 -3.35
C ARG A 147 0.64 -9.61 -3.35
N ILE A 148 0.08 -10.68 -2.81
CA ILE A 148 0.66 -12.01 -2.90
C ILE A 148 0.32 -12.60 -4.27
N LEU A 149 1.34 -12.98 -5.02
CA LEU A 149 1.29 -13.52 -6.36
C LEU A 149 1.63 -15.01 -6.32
N ASN A 150 1.04 -15.79 -7.21
CA ASN A 150 1.59 -17.08 -7.57
C ASN A 150 2.80 -16.84 -8.48
N VAL A 151 3.96 -17.36 -8.14
CA VAL A 151 5.21 -17.16 -8.86
C VAL A 151 5.76 -18.50 -9.29
N LYS A 152 6.02 -18.66 -10.58
CA LYS A 152 6.86 -19.74 -11.10
C LYS A 152 8.32 -19.31 -11.06
N VAL A 153 9.20 -20.15 -10.52
CA VAL A 153 10.63 -19.88 -10.43
C VAL A 153 11.37 -20.96 -11.22
N ASP A 154 12.15 -20.56 -12.22
CA ASP A 154 12.96 -21.50 -12.98
C ASP A 154 14.00 -22.16 -12.08
N ALA A 155 14.20 -23.48 -12.25
CA ALA A 155 15.18 -24.24 -11.45
C ALA A 155 16.60 -23.68 -11.53
N GLY A 156 16.97 -23.14 -12.70
CA GLY A 156 18.26 -22.50 -12.96
C GLY A 156 18.19 -20.97 -12.92
N PHE A 157 17.22 -20.39 -12.21
CA PHE A 157 17.15 -18.93 -12.05
C PHE A 157 18.43 -18.41 -11.38
N VAL A 158 19.14 -17.53 -12.09
CA VAL A 158 20.30 -16.80 -11.59
C VAL A 158 19.94 -15.32 -11.55
N PRO A 159 20.08 -14.64 -10.39
CA PRO A 159 19.86 -13.21 -10.28
C PRO A 159 20.77 -12.46 -11.26
N PRO A 160 20.24 -11.48 -12.00
CA PRO A 160 21.03 -10.65 -12.89
C PRO A 160 22.08 -9.85 -12.13
N LYS A 161 23.14 -9.45 -12.84
CA LYS A 161 24.18 -8.58 -12.28
C LYS A 161 23.57 -7.28 -11.73
N GLY A 162 24.00 -6.88 -10.53
CA GLY A 162 23.49 -5.70 -9.84
C GLY A 162 22.25 -5.94 -8.99
N THR A 163 21.64 -7.14 -9.06
CA THR A 163 20.60 -7.56 -8.12
C THR A 163 21.26 -8.07 -6.84
N PHE A 164 20.75 -7.65 -5.68
CA PHE A 164 21.11 -8.28 -4.42
C PHE A 164 20.14 -9.42 -4.15
N ALA A 165 20.64 -10.62 -3.90
CA ALA A 165 19.80 -11.79 -3.77
C ALA A 165 20.27 -12.67 -2.63
N TRP A 166 19.32 -13.12 -1.80
CA TRP A 166 19.57 -13.99 -0.66
C TRP A 166 18.67 -15.22 -0.73
N ALA A 167 19.26 -16.39 -0.51
CA ALA A 167 18.56 -17.66 -0.36
C ALA A 167 18.57 -18.04 1.13
N LEU A 168 17.38 -18.29 1.68
CA LEU A 168 17.17 -18.60 3.09
C LEU A 168 17.03 -20.12 3.25
N GLY A 169 17.74 -20.70 4.22
CA GLY A 169 17.66 -22.14 4.46
C GLY A 169 18.69 -22.67 5.45
N GLY A 170 18.98 -23.98 5.34
CA GLY A 170 19.79 -24.71 6.30
C GLY A 170 21.28 -24.45 6.12
N LEU A 171 22.10 -24.78 7.12
CA LEU A 171 23.55 -24.53 7.07
C LEU A 171 24.27 -25.39 6.02
N GLU A 172 23.79 -26.62 5.80
CA GLU A 172 24.48 -27.64 5.01
C GLU A 172 24.35 -27.44 3.49
N ASP A 173 23.26 -26.79 3.06
CA ASP A 173 22.93 -26.63 1.65
C ASP A 173 23.62 -25.38 1.06
N GLN A 174 24.39 -25.59 0.00
CA GLN A 174 24.97 -24.49 -0.79
C GLN A 174 23.85 -23.63 -1.40
N PRO A 175 23.92 -22.29 -1.31
CA PRO A 175 22.93 -21.43 -1.98
C PRO A 175 23.00 -21.61 -3.51
N PRO A 176 21.88 -21.39 -4.23
CA PRO A 176 21.89 -21.36 -5.69
C PRO A 176 22.85 -20.30 -6.23
N GLU A 177 23.26 -20.45 -7.49
CA GLU A 177 24.19 -19.52 -8.12
C GLU A 177 23.66 -18.08 -8.10
N GLY A 178 24.53 -17.14 -7.72
CA GLY A 178 24.21 -15.71 -7.61
C GLY A 178 23.48 -15.29 -6.32
N PHE A 179 23.11 -16.23 -5.45
CA PHE A 179 22.50 -15.93 -4.16
C PHE A 179 23.52 -15.97 -3.01
N GLN A 180 23.35 -15.06 -2.05
CA GLN A 180 24.01 -15.11 -0.75
C GLN A 180 23.19 -15.98 0.20
N LYS A 181 23.83 -16.83 1.00
CA LYS A 181 23.11 -17.66 1.97
C LYS A 181 22.73 -16.84 3.20
N LEU A 182 21.49 -16.97 3.64
CA LEU A 182 21.02 -16.58 4.98
C LEU A 182 20.51 -17.83 5.70
N THR A 183 20.86 -17.95 6.97
CA THR A 183 20.44 -19.08 7.82
C THR A 183 19.71 -18.55 9.05
N GLN A 184 19.06 -19.42 9.79
CA GLN A 184 18.41 -19.06 11.07
C GLN A 184 19.41 -18.57 12.15
N PHE A 185 20.72 -18.74 11.92
CA PHE A 185 21.78 -18.28 12.82
C PHE A 185 22.48 -17.02 12.31
N SER A 186 22.12 -16.54 11.11
CA SER A 186 22.64 -15.29 10.56
C SER A 186 22.21 -14.12 11.45
N PRO A 187 23.13 -13.21 11.84
CA PRO A 187 22.79 -12.07 12.69
C PRO A 187 21.80 -11.09 12.03
N GLU A 188 21.66 -11.16 10.71
CA GLU A 188 20.69 -10.41 9.92
C GLU A 188 19.25 -10.91 10.10
N VAL A 189 19.05 -12.12 10.64
CA VAL A 189 17.77 -12.82 10.70
C VAL A 189 17.30 -12.94 12.16
N GLY A 190 16.06 -12.55 12.43
CA GLY A 190 15.47 -12.57 13.77
C GLY A 190 14.10 -13.22 13.82
N GLY A 191 13.80 -13.90 14.93
CA GLY A 191 12.54 -14.58 15.18
C GLY A 191 12.62 -15.57 16.34
N LEU A 192 11.48 -15.93 16.91
CA LEU A 192 11.39 -16.92 17.98
C LEU A 192 11.07 -18.30 17.39
N GLY A 193 11.83 -19.33 17.76
CA GLY A 193 11.60 -20.69 17.27
C GLY A 193 11.83 -20.83 15.76
N MET A 194 12.76 -20.04 15.20
CA MET A 194 13.12 -20.15 13.79
C MET A 194 13.71 -21.52 13.48
N GLN A 195 13.26 -22.10 12.37
CA GLN A 195 13.72 -23.38 11.89
C GLN A 195 13.85 -23.37 10.37
N SER A 196 14.93 -23.97 9.89
CA SER A 196 15.09 -24.27 8.48
C SER A 196 14.20 -25.45 8.11
N VAL A 197 13.54 -25.33 6.98
CA VAL A 197 12.71 -26.36 6.38
C VAL A 197 13.13 -26.61 4.95
N ASN A 198 12.96 -27.84 4.50
CA ASN A 198 13.24 -28.26 3.14
C ASN A 198 11.91 -28.56 2.44
N ASN A 199 11.71 -27.98 1.26
CA ASN A 199 10.51 -28.11 0.46
C ASN A 199 10.70 -29.27 -0.52
N ALA A 200 10.24 -30.45 -0.11
CA ALA A 200 10.41 -31.67 -0.89
C ALA A 200 9.80 -31.52 -2.29
N GLY A 201 10.60 -31.70 -3.35
CA GLY A 201 10.16 -31.58 -4.74
C GLY A 201 10.26 -30.17 -5.32
N GLU A 202 10.73 -29.20 -4.54
CA GLU A 202 11.14 -27.88 -5.03
C GLU A 202 12.66 -27.83 -5.28
N GLY A 203 13.12 -26.79 -5.97
CA GLY A 203 14.53 -26.59 -6.28
C GLY A 203 14.90 -25.12 -6.44
N GLY A 204 16.18 -24.85 -6.72
CA GLY A 204 16.68 -23.47 -6.82
C GLY A 204 16.50 -22.70 -5.50
N VAL A 205 16.10 -21.43 -5.59
CA VAL A 205 15.93 -20.55 -4.42
C VAL A 205 14.77 -20.94 -3.51
N VAL A 206 13.80 -21.71 -4.01
CA VAL A 206 12.62 -22.11 -3.22
C VAL A 206 12.76 -23.48 -2.55
N LYS A 207 13.87 -24.19 -2.80
CA LYS A 207 14.17 -25.52 -2.21
C LYS A 207 14.10 -25.51 -0.68
N GLU A 208 14.57 -24.44 -0.05
CA GLU A 208 14.60 -24.31 1.40
C GLU A 208 13.90 -23.03 1.84
N ALA A 209 13.59 -22.95 3.14
CA ALA A 209 13.11 -21.73 3.77
C ALA A 209 13.48 -21.67 5.23
N ILE A 210 13.27 -20.51 5.85
CA ILE A 210 13.24 -20.34 7.30
C ILE A 210 11.80 -20.01 7.72
N GLU A 211 11.23 -20.81 8.61
CA GLU A 211 9.93 -20.56 9.25
C GLU A 211 10.07 -19.76 10.55
N ASN A 212 8.96 -19.20 11.03
CA ASN A 212 8.89 -18.36 12.23
C ASN A 212 9.82 -17.13 12.19
N LEU A 213 10.08 -16.65 10.98
CA LEU A 213 10.83 -15.44 10.73
C LEU A 213 10.00 -14.23 11.23
N GLN A 214 10.65 -13.27 11.89
CA GLN A 214 10.00 -12.05 12.39
C GLN A 214 10.69 -10.80 11.87
N SER A 215 11.99 -10.87 11.60
CA SER A 215 12.73 -9.75 11.02
C SER A 215 13.90 -10.20 10.15
N VAL A 216 14.24 -9.37 9.17
CA VAL A 216 15.45 -9.47 8.35
C VAL A 216 16.05 -8.08 8.17
N SER A 217 17.34 -7.91 8.46
CA SER A 217 18.07 -6.65 8.36
C SER A 217 19.31 -6.79 7.48
N LEU A 218 19.28 -6.23 6.28
CA LEU A 218 20.30 -6.44 5.25
C LEU A 218 21.03 -5.14 4.92
N LYS A 219 22.36 -5.18 4.92
CA LYS A 219 23.19 -4.04 4.52
C LYS A 219 23.17 -3.92 3.00
N VAL A 220 22.65 -2.80 2.50
CA VAL A 220 22.53 -2.54 1.05
C VAL A 220 22.77 -1.06 0.78
N PRO A 221 23.29 -0.67 -0.40
CA PRO A 221 23.50 0.74 -0.71
C PRO A 221 22.20 1.55 -0.69
N ASN A 222 22.29 2.84 -0.40
CA ASN A 222 21.16 3.76 -0.53
C ASN A 222 20.66 3.78 -1.97
N GLY A 223 19.34 3.82 -2.15
CA GLY A 223 18.71 3.76 -3.46
C GLY A 223 17.24 3.37 -3.35
N GLN A 224 16.56 3.39 -4.50
CA GLN A 224 15.20 2.91 -4.61
C GLN A 224 15.23 1.51 -5.23
N TYR A 225 14.56 0.56 -4.59
CA TYR A 225 14.61 -0.84 -5.00
C TYR A 225 13.22 -1.45 -5.07
N ARG A 226 13.04 -2.41 -5.97
CA ARG A 226 11.97 -3.40 -5.93
C ARG A 226 12.46 -4.59 -5.12
N VAL A 227 11.81 -4.84 -3.99
CA VAL A 227 12.04 -6.01 -3.14
C VAL A 227 11.01 -7.08 -3.49
N ILE A 228 11.48 -8.27 -3.82
CA ILE A 228 10.65 -9.44 -4.12
C ILE A 228 10.96 -10.50 -3.06
N LEU A 229 9.94 -10.88 -2.30
CA LEU A 229 10.01 -11.94 -1.31
C LEU A 229 9.41 -13.22 -1.91
N LEU A 230 10.01 -14.36 -1.62
CA LEU A 230 9.58 -15.66 -2.14
C LEU A 230 9.43 -16.67 -1.01
N THR A 231 8.37 -17.47 -1.08
CA THR A 231 8.14 -18.63 -0.21
C THR A 231 7.71 -19.80 -1.07
N GLY A 232 8.34 -20.96 -0.91
CA GLY A 232 7.94 -22.18 -1.63
C GLY A 232 6.43 -22.49 -1.50
N GLU A 233 5.81 -22.97 -2.58
CA GLU A 233 4.37 -23.22 -2.65
C GLU A 233 3.89 -24.16 -1.55
N GLN A 234 4.65 -25.22 -1.25
CA GLN A 234 4.25 -26.19 -0.23
C GLN A 234 4.17 -25.60 1.17
N LEU A 235 5.08 -24.69 1.52
CA LEU A 235 5.05 -24.00 2.81
C LEU A 235 3.95 -22.95 2.81
N ALA A 236 3.85 -22.20 1.72
CA ALA A 236 2.87 -21.15 1.60
C ALA A 236 1.43 -21.71 1.61
N ALA A 237 1.20 -22.94 1.14
CA ALA A 237 -0.09 -23.64 1.26
C ALA A 237 -0.42 -24.09 2.70
N ARG A 238 0.59 -24.25 3.58
CA ARG A 238 0.39 -24.62 5.00
C ARG A 238 0.16 -23.40 5.89
N ALA A 239 0.60 -22.23 5.45
CA ALA A 239 0.45 -20.97 6.18
C ALA A 239 -0.78 -20.20 5.68
N ALA A 240 -1.63 -19.72 6.60
CA ALA A 240 -2.72 -18.81 6.24
C ALA A 240 -2.24 -17.45 5.69
N SER A 241 -0.99 -17.10 5.99
CA SER A 241 -0.32 -15.91 5.46
C SER A 241 1.20 -16.14 5.44
N PRO A 242 1.80 -16.55 4.30
CA PRO A 242 3.22 -16.92 4.22
C PRO A 242 4.17 -15.78 4.60
N PHE A 243 3.75 -14.53 4.40
CA PHE A 243 4.50 -13.32 4.76
C PHE A 243 3.96 -12.63 6.03
N GLY A 244 3.07 -13.29 6.78
CA GLY A 244 2.38 -12.71 7.93
C GLY A 244 1.22 -11.79 7.57
N GLU A 245 0.30 -11.57 8.51
CA GLU A 245 -0.86 -10.68 8.32
C GLU A 245 -0.45 -9.21 8.18
N THR A 246 0.69 -8.86 8.76
CA THR A 246 1.31 -7.54 8.65
C THR A 246 2.77 -7.68 8.25
N PHE A 247 3.16 -6.89 7.25
CA PHE A 247 4.51 -6.81 6.73
C PHE A 247 4.99 -5.36 6.84
N LYS A 248 6.20 -5.15 7.35
CA LYS A 248 6.84 -3.83 7.37
C LYS A 248 8.11 -3.84 6.55
N VAL A 249 8.32 -2.76 5.81
CA VAL A 249 9.58 -2.48 5.11
C VAL A 249 10.06 -1.08 5.48
N ASN A 250 11.26 -0.97 6.06
CA ASN A 250 11.83 0.31 6.50
C ASN A 250 10.86 1.17 7.33
N GLY A 251 10.06 0.53 8.19
CA GLY A 251 9.06 1.18 9.06
C GLY A 251 7.69 1.44 8.43
N VAL A 252 7.54 1.27 7.10
CA VAL A 252 6.24 1.38 6.41
C VAL A 252 5.49 0.07 6.57
N GLU A 253 4.29 0.14 7.13
CA GLU A 253 3.46 -1.04 7.47
C GLU A 253 2.38 -1.29 6.40
N TYR A 254 2.30 -2.55 5.96
CA TYR A 254 1.29 -3.07 5.06
C TYR A 254 0.47 -4.17 5.73
N THR A 255 -0.84 -4.12 5.51
CA THR A 255 -1.77 -5.20 5.91
C THR A 255 -1.98 -6.09 4.70
N LEU A 256 -1.50 -7.34 4.77
CA LEU A 256 -1.59 -8.30 3.64
C LEU A 256 -2.89 -9.11 3.69
N GLY A 257 -3.50 -9.22 4.87
CA GLY A 257 -4.63 -10.10 5.11
C GLY A 257 -4.22 -11.58 5.18
N GLN A 258 -5.20 -12.44 5.40
CA GLN A 258 -5.05 -13.89 5.22
C GLN A 258 -5.40 -14.22 3.76
N THR A 259 -4.65 -15.11 3.12
CA THR A 259 -4.94 -15.52 1.75
C THR A 259 -4.50 -16.96 1.55
N SER A 260 -5.40 -17.79 1.04
CA SER A 260 -5.08 -19.15 0.67
C SER A 260 -4.39 -19.21 -0.69
N SER A 261 -3.64 -20.28 -0.98
CA SER A 261 -2.91 -20.41 -2.25
C SER A 261 -3.79 -20.36 -3.49
N GLY A 262 -5.07 -20.76 -3.37
CA GLY A 262 -6.05 -20.66 -4.46
C GLY A 262 -6.55 -19.24 -4.74
N GLU A 263 -6.24 -18.27 -3.89
CA GLU A 263 -6.66 -16.87 -4.02
C GLU A 263 -5.51 -15.95 -4.44
N TRP A 264 -4.30 -16.48 -4.62
CA TRP A 264 -3.18 -15.67 -5.11
C TRP A 264 -3.39 -15.28 -6.56
N PHE A 265 -2.85 -14.12 -6.92
CA PHE A 265 -2.92 -13.65 -8.30
C PHE A 265 -2.18 -14.58 -9.26
N ASP A 266 -2.72 -14.70 -10.47
CA ASP A 266 -2.18 -15.56 -11.51
C ASP A 266 -0.71 -15.30 -11.84
N THR A 267 -0.11 -16.30 -12.47
CA THR A 267 1.30 -16.60 -12.36
C THR A 267 2.22 -15.51 -12.92
N ALA A 268 2.97 -14.87 -12.02
CA ALA A 268 4.21 -14.20 -12.39
C ALA A 268 5.32 -15.26 -12.57
N HIS A 269 6.38 -14.91 -13.30
CA HIS A 269 7.46 -15.85 -13.60
C HIS A 269 8.81 -15.18 -13.36
N LEU A 270 9.65 -15.79 -12.51
CA LEU A 270 11.07 -15.48 -12.40
C LEU A 270 11.86 -16.38 -13.35
N ARG A 271 12.25 -15.79 -14.50
CA ARG A 271 12.98 -16.51 -15.56
C ARG A 271 14.48 -16.31 -15.45
N GLY A 272 15.24 -17.38 -15.68
CA GLY A 272 16.69 -17.31 -15.74
C GLY A 272 17.16 -16.41 -16.89
N SER A 273 18.16 -15.55 -16.63
CA SER A 273 18.79 -14.70 -17.66
C SER A 273 19.96 -15.38 -18.40
N GLY A 274 20.31 -16.62 -18.00
CA GLY A 274 21.43 -17.39 -18.56
C GLY A 274 21.05 -18.18 -19.80
N GLY A 275 21.84 -18.03 -20.86
CA GLY A 275 21.65 -18.69 -22.16
C GLY A 275 21.45 -20.20 -22.05
N ASN A 276 20.46 -20.69 -22.79
CA ASN A 276 19.92 -22.05 -22.79
C ASN A 276 19.11 -22.39 -21.54
N VAL A 277 17.83 -22.02 -21.56
CA VAL A 277 16.78 -22.65 -20.73
C VAL A 277 16.66 -24.11 -21.17
N VAL A 278 17.56 -24.98 -20.69
CA VAL A 278 17.56 -26.42 -21.06
C VAL A 278 16.53 -27.19 -20.24
N SER A 279 16.04 -26.64 -19.12
CA SER A 279 15.01 -27.27 -18.30
C SER A 279 13.73 -26.43 -18.26
N ASN A 280 12.64 -26.99 -18.79
CA ASN A 280 11.26 -26.49 -18.58
C ASN A 280 10.76 -26.75 -17.15
N VAL A 281 11.68 -26.85 -16.17
CA VAL A 281 11.35 -27.16 -14.79
C VAL A 281 11.26 -25.85 -14.03
N SER A 282 10.03 -25.48 -13.69
CA SER A 282 9.71 -24.36 -12.81
C SER A 282 9.08 -24.87 -11.53
N TYR A 283 9.41 -24.27 -10.41
CA TYR A 283 8.81 -24.53 -9.12
C TYR A 283 7.80 -23.43 -8.77
N GLY A 284 6.70 -23.79 -8.11
CA GLY A 284 5.71 -22.83 -7.63
C GLY A 284 6.17 -22.15 -6.34
N ALA A 285 5.75 -20.90 -6.16
CA ALA A 285 6.04 -20.09 -4.98
C ALA A 285 4.95 -19.05 -4.75
N ALA A 286 4.79 -18.61 -3.50
CA ALA A 286 4.17 -17.33 -3.20
C ALA A 286 5.23 -16.23 -3.38
N GLY A 287 4.84 -15.12 -4.02
CA GLY A 287 5.68 -13.94 -4.18
C GLY A 287 5.02 -12.67 -3.66
N LEU A 288 5.80 -11.81 -3.01
CA LEU A 288 5.37 -10.47 -2.62
C LEU A 288 6.36 -9.45 -3.18
N SER A 289 5.88 -8.46 -3.92
CA SER A 289 6.73 -7.40 -4.50
C SER A 289 6.35 -6.03 -3.98
N VAL A 290 7.34 -5.26 -3.50
CA VAL A 290 7.17 -3.89 -3.00
C VAL A 290 8.30 -2.99 -3.48
N VAL A 291 8.02 -1.71 -3.73
CA VAL A 291 9.05 -0.70 -3.99
C VAL A 291 9.40 0.00 -2.67
N VAL A 292 10.69 0.08 -2.36
CA VAL A 292 11.21 0.65 -1.12
C VAL A 292 12.31 1.66 -1.40
N GLN A 293 12.34 2.73 -0.61
CA GLN A 293 13.50 3.62 -0.52
C GLN A 293 14.41 3.17 0.63
N VAL A 294 15.69 2.93 0.34
CA VAL A 294 16.75 2.73 1.33
C VAL A 294 17.52 4.03 1.50
N GLY A 295 17.52 4.60 2.72
CA GLY A 295 18.17 5.88 3.03
C GLY A 295 19.33 5.80 4.02
N ASN A 296 19.44 4.71 4.78
CA ASN A 296 20.42 4.53 5.86
C ASN A 296 21.35 3.32 5.64
N GLY A 297 21.45 2.84 4.41
CA GLY A 297 22.29 1.71 4.03
C GLY A 297 21.77 0.35 4.51
N THR A 298 20.51 0.26 4.96
CA THR A 298 19.92 -0.96 5.52
C THR A 298 18.49 -1.15 5.04
N LEU A 299 18.19 -2.34 4.54
CA LEU A 299 16.83 -2.82 4.32
C LEU A 299 16.37 -3.56 5.57
N ASN A 300 15.28 -3.11 6.18
CA ASN A 300 14.65 -3.77 7.32
C ASN A 300 13.29 -4.31 6.91
N LEU A 301 13.12 -5.63 7.03
CA LEU A 301 11.87 -6.35 6.84
C LEU A 301 11.39 -6.82 8.20
N GLU A 302 10.11 -6.61 8.52
CA GLU A 302 9.48 -7.17 9.71
C GLU A 302 8.19 -7.88 9.33
N PHE A 303 7.95 -9.02 9.97
CA PHE A 303 6.80 -9.88 9.72
C PHE A 303 6.07 -10.13 11.03
N LYS A 304 4.74 -9.98 11.01
CA LYS A 304 3.90 -10.25 12.16
C LYS A 304 2.82 -11.25 11.76
N GLY A 305 2.91 -12.43 12.35
CA GLY A 305 1.87 -13.46 12.24
C GLY A 305 0.61 -13.10 13.02
N GLY A 306 -0.51 -13.71 12.63
CA GLY A 306 -1.76 -13.67 13.39
C GLY A 306 -1.65 -14.48 14.67
N LYS A 307 -2.60 -14.30 15.60
CA LYS A 307 -2.65 -15.12 16.82
C LYS A 307 -2.83 -16.59 16.45
N GLY A 308 -1.82 -17.41 16.75
CA GLY A 308 -1.86 -18.85 16.47
C GLY A 308 -1.54 -19.23 15.02
N SER A 309 -1.11 -18.28 14.17
CA SER A 309 -0.54 -18.64 12.87
C SER A 309 0.88 -19.13 13.06
N LEU A 310 1.31 -20.07 12.20
CA LEU A 310 2.73 -20.26 11.93
C LEU A 310 3.32 -18.87 11.57
N GLY A 311 4.52 -18.54 12.06
CA GLY A 311 5.16 -17.27 11.69
C GLY A 311 5.46 -17.24 10.19
N SER A 312 6.02 -16.13 9.68
CA SER A 312 6.32 -16.07 8.26
C SER A 312 7.36 -17.13 7.88
N ALA A 313 7.25 -17.61 6.65
CA ALA A 313 8.19 -18.55 6.04
C ALA A 313 8.76 -17.88 4.81
N LEU A 314 10.08 -17.86 4.67
CA LEU A 314 10.74 -17.17 3.55
C LEU A 314 11.87 -18.02 2.99
N SER A 315 11.84 -18.21 1.67
CA SER A 315 12.82 -18.97 0.89
C SER A 315 13.85 -18.06 0.20
N GLY A 316 13.40 -16.90 -0.29
CA GLY A 316 14.27 -16.01 -1.05
C GLY A 316 13.91 -14.54 -0.89
N ILE A 317 14.93 -13.69 -1.01
CA ILE A 317 14.80 -12.24 -1.11
C ILE A 317 15.57 -11.80 -2.35
N LEU A 318 14.92 -11.07 -3.24
CA LEU A 318 15.58 -10.37 -4.35
C LEU A 318 15.36 -8.87 -4.18
N MET A 319 16.40 -8.10 -4.46
CA MET A 319 16.36 -6.65 -4.45
C MET A 319 16.96 -6.12 -5.74
N GLU A 320 16.08 -5.60 -6.59
CA GLU A 320 16.41 -5.06 -7.90
C GLU A 320 16.34 -3.53 -7.84
N PRO A 321 17.28 -2.78 -8.44
CA PRO A 321 17.09 -1.34 -8.63
C PRO A 321 15.83 -1.05 -9.45
N VAL A 322 15.08 0.01 -9.13
CA VAL A 322 13.83 0.31 -9.85
C VAL A 322 14.04 0.77 -11.29
N GLU A 323 15.24 1.27 -11.60
CA GLU A 323 15.65 1.72 -12.93
C GLU A 323 15.91 0.57 -13.90
N VAL A 324 16.05 -0.66 -13.41
CA VAL A 324 16.21 -1.84 -14.27
C VAL A 324 14.86 -2.57 -14.45
N PRO A 325 14.62 -3.17 -15.64
CA PRO A 325 13.45 -4.01 -15.86
C PRO A 325 13.35 -5.13 -14.80
N SER A 326 12.12 -5.38 -14.35
CA SER A 326 11.82 -6.46 -13.42
C SER A 326 12.06 -7.82 -14.06
N HIS A 327 12.69 -8.74 -13.34
CA HIS A 327 12.77 -10.14 -13.75
C HIS A 327 11.54 -10.93 -13.34
N LEU A 328 10.72 -10.36 -12.46
CA LEU A 328 9.37 -10.85 -12.20
C LEU A 328 8.48 -10.47 -13.38
N ASP A 329 8.35 -11.38 -14.34
CA ASP A 329 7.51 -11.22 -15.52
C ASP A 329 6.04 -11.44 -15.14
N MET A 330 5.24 -10.39 -15.27
CA MET A 330 3.79 -10.43 -15.03
C MET A 330 2.98 -10.61 -16.32
N SER A 331 3.61 -10.97 -17.44
CA SER A 331 2.93 -11.17 -18.73
C SER A 331 1.86 -12.26 -18.68
N GLY A 332 2.07 -13.30 -17.87
CA GLY A 332 1.09 -14.37 -17.62
C GLY A 332 -0.24 -13.86 -17.07
N VAL A 333 -0.22 -12.81 -16.25
CA VAL A 333 -1.41 -12.20 -15.64
C VAL A 333 -2.38 -11.63 -16.69
N ARG A 334 -1.87 -11.17 -17.84
CA ARG A 334 -2.71 -10.55 -18.88
C ARG A 334 -3.42 -11.58 -19.76
N GLY A 335 -2.90 -12.81 -19.86
CA GLY A 335 -3.42 -13.86 -20.74
C GLY A 335 -4.78 -14.38 -20.29
N HIS A 336 -4.95 -14.68 -19.00
CA HIS A 336 -6.18 -15.29 -18.49
C HIS A 336 -7.39 -14.34 -18.50
N ARG A 337 -7.18 -13.02 -18.46
CA ARG A 337 -8.29 -12.06 -18.59
C ARG A 337 -8.96 -12.13 -19.97
N ASN A 338 -8.22 -12.49 -21.01
CA ASN A 338 -8.76 -12.63 -22.36
C ASN A 338 -9.41 -14.00 -22.59
N GLU A 339 -8.95 -15.07 -21.94
CA GLU A 339 -9.56 -16.41 -22.05
C GLU A 339 -10.94 -16.48 -21.39
N VAL A 340 -11.14 -15.81 -20.25
CA VAL A 340 -12.46 -15.72 -19.59
C VAL A 340 -13.43 -14.85 -20.41
N ALA A 341 -12.93 -13.81 -21.09
CA ALA A 341 -13.75 -13.01 -21.99
C ALA A 341 -14.14 -13.82 -23.26
N GLN A 342 -13.25 -14.64 -23.81
CA GLN A 342 -13.52 -15.43 -25.01
C GLN A 342 -14.43 -16.65 -24.78
N THR A 343 -14.56 -17.15 -23.54
CA THR A 343 -15.51 -18.23 -23.23
C THR A 343 -16.96 -17.77 -23.10
N GLN A 344 -17.24 -16.46 -23.16
CA GLN A 344 -18.61 -15.90 -23.13
C GLN A 344 -19.18 -15.53 -24.51
N ASP A 345 -18.38 -15.54 -25.59
CA ASP A 345 -18.84 -15.16 -26.94
C ASP A 345 -19.60 -16.27 -27.72
N GLY A 346 -20.08 -17.31 -27.03
CA GLY A 346 -20.76 -18.45 -27.64
C GLY A 346 -22.28 -18.34 -27.80
N GLN A 347 -22.94 -17.37 -27.15
CA GLN A 347 -24.39 -17.21 -27.21
C GLN A 347 -24.77 -15.73 -27.20
N ASP A 348 -25.12 -15.19 -28.39
CA ASP A 348 -26.21 -14.22 -28.63
C ASP A 348 -25.91 -13.26 -29.81
N GLN A 349 -26.54 -13.51 -30.95
CA GLN A 349 -26.47 -12.68 -32.17
C GLN A 349 -27.28 -11.37 -32.10
N GLN A 350 -27.60 -10.85 -30.91
CA GLN A 350 -28.23 -9.52 -30.74
C GLN A 350 -27.24 -8.40 -30.37
N GLY A 351 -25.94 -8.70 -30.20
CA GLY A 351 -24.92 -7.73 -29.76
C GLY A 351 -24.43 -6.70 -30.79
N GLY A 352 -24.82 -6.79 -32.07
CA GLY A 352 -24.24 -5.97 -33.14
C GLY A 352 -24.42 -4.44 -33.00
N GLN A 353 -25.49 -3.98 -32.32
CA GLN A 353 -25.71 -2.55 -32.05
C GLN A 353 -25.07 -2.08 -30.75
N GLN A 354 -24.87 -2.97 -29.77
CA GLN A 354 -24.13 -2.65 -28.55
C GLN A 354 -22.62 -2.51 -28.81
N VAL A 355 -22.05 -3.29 -29.74
CA VAL A 355 -20.61 -3.20 -30.05
C VAL A 355 -20.22 -1.84 -30.66
N ALA A 356 -21.09 -1.24 -31.48
CA ALA A 356 -20.83 0.10 -32.04
C ALA A 356 -20.93 1.22 -31.00
N GLN A 357 -21.83 1.09 -30.02
CA GLN A 357 -21.95 2.03 -28.90
C GLN A 357 -20.78 1.86 -27.91
N THR A 358 -20.35 0.63 -27.66
CA THR A 358 -19.17 0.33 -26.85
C THR A 358 -17.87 0.80 -27.50
N GLN A 359 -17.76 0.74 -28.84
CA GLN A 359 -16.61 1.31 -29.56
C GLN A 359 -16.55 2.83 -29.44
N GLN A 360 -17.67 3.54 -29.61
CA GLN A 360 -17.71 5.01 -29.42
C GLN A 360 -17.41 5.43 -27.97
N VAL A 361 -17.91 4.68 -26.99
CA VAL A 361 -17.61 4.93 -25.57
C VAL A 361 -16.13 4.63 -25.28
N SER A 362 -15.55 3.59 -25.89
CA SER A 362 -14.11 3.30 -25.73
C SER A 362 -13.20 4.35 -26.37
N GLU A 363 -13.60 4.95 -27.50
CA GLU A 363 -12.88 6.06 -28.13
C GLU A 363 -13.00 7.35 -27.31
N GLN A 364 -14.17 7.64 -26.73
CA GLN A 364 -14.35 8.78 -25.82
C GLN A 364 -13.56 8.61 -24.52
N LEU A 365 -13.50 7.39 -23.96
CA LEU A 365 -12.70 7.08 -22.77
C LEU A 365 -11.19 7.14 -23.07
N GLN A 366 -10.76 6.72 -24.26
CA GLN A 366 -9.37 6.91 -24.69
C GLN A 366 -9.01 8.39 -24.85
N GLN A 367 -9.92 9.22 -25.37
CA GLN A 367 -9.68 10.65 -25.51
C GLN A 367 -9.67 11.38 -24.15
N ALA A 368 -10.60 11.05 -23.25
CA ALA A 368 -10.64 11.61 -21.89
C ALA A 368 -9.42 11.18 -21.07
N GLY A 369 -9.03 9.90 -21.17
CA GLY A 369 -7.81 9.37 -20.57
C GLY A 369 -6.56 10.04 -21.12
N GLN A 370 -6.48 10.33 -22.43
CA GLN A 370 -5.35 11.07 -23.02
C GLN A 370 -5.29 12.53 -22.56
N GLN A 371 -6.43 13.21 -22.39
CA GLN A 371 -6.45 14.58 -21.87
C GLN A 371 -6.03 14.65 -20.39
N GLN A 372 -6.48 13.69 -19.57
CA GLN A 372 -6.07 13.58 -18.17
C GLN A 372 -4.62 13.11 -18.02
N LEU A 373 -4.13 12.29 -18.95
CA LEU A 373 -2.72 11.92 -19.05
C LEU A 373 -1.86 13.14 -19.43
N GLN A 374 -2.33 14.02 -20.31
CA GLN A 374 -1.64 15.27 -20.62
C GLN A 374 -1.63 16.23 -19.42
N ALA A 375 -2.74 16.35 -18.68
CA ALA A 375 -2.81 17.18 -17.48
C ALA A 375 -1.90 16.65 -16.34
N SER A 376 -1.86 15.33 -16.14
CA SER A 376 -1.00 14.70 -15.14
C SER A 376 0.47 14.65 -15.58
N GLN A 377 0.77 14.51 -16.88
CA GLN A 377 2.12 14.69 -17.42
C GLN A 377 2.59 16.14 -17.29
N GLN A 378 1.72 17.14 -17.48
CA GLN A 378 2.06 18.56 -17.25
C GLN A 378 2.30 18.83 -15.76
N ALA A 379 1.50 18.24 -14.87
CA ALA A 379 1.72 18.32 -13.42
C ALA A 379 3.01 17.59 -12.98
N ALA A 380 3.31 16.41 -13.54
CA ALA A 380 4.52 15.64 -13.25
C ALA A 380 5.78 16.24 -13.91
N GLN A 381 5.66 16.90 -15.07
CA GLN A 381 6.75 17.67 -15.67
C GLN A 381 7.09 18.92 -14.86
N SER A 382 6.14 19.46 -14.09
CA SER A 382 6.38 20.52 -13.11
C SER A 382 7.04 20.03 -11.81
N LEU A 383 7.10 18.71 -11.60
CA LEU A 383 7.71 18.01 -10.46
C LEU A 383 8.72 16.98 -10.99
N ALA A 384 9.84 17.48 -11.52
CA ALA A 384 10.86 16.73 -12.25
C ALA A 384 11.04 15.24 -11.86
N GLY A 385 10.92 14.37 -12.87
CA GLY A 385 11.90 13.31 -13.12
C GLY A 385 11.49 11.85 -12.87
N GLY A 386 10.97 11.19 -13.91
CA GLY A 386 11.23 9.77 -14.15
C GLY A 386 10.32 8.76 -13.44
N THR A 387 9.12 8.54 -13.98
CA THR A 387 8.36 7.29 -13.72
C THR A 387 8.22 6.51 -15.02
N SER A 388 8.44 5.19 -14.94
CA SER A 388 8.30 4.30 -16.11
C SER A 388 6.82 4.04 -16.42
N LEU A 389 6.50 3.97 -17.71
CA LEU A 389 5.16 3.86 -18.29
C LEU A 389 4.35 2.63 -17.77
N ALA A 390 5.03 1.59 -17.29
CA ALA A 390 4.40 0.38 -16.76
C ALA A 390 3.84 0.54 -15.33
N GLN A 391 4.43 1.42 -14.51
CA GLN A 391 3.95 1.72 -13.17
C GLN A 391 2.80 2.74 -13.20
N GLN A 392 2.82 3.64 -14.18
CA GLN A 392 1.76 4.62 -14.42
C GLN A 392 0.42 3.96 -14.81
N LEU A 393 0.43 2.88 -15.60
CA LEU A 393 -0.79 2.22 -16.06
C LEU A 393 -1.51 1.41 -14.97
N SER A 394 -0.80 0.85 -13.98
CA SER A 394 -1.48 0.22 -12.83
C SER A 394 -1.94 1.25 -11.79
N LEU A 395 -1.20 2.35 -11.63
CA LEU A 395 -1.60 3.45 -10.76
C LEU A 395 -2.85 4.19 -11.30
N ASN A 396 -2.98 4.39 -12.61
CA ASN A 396 -4.13 5.10 -13.19
C ASN A 396 -5.47 4.41 -12.89
N ASN A 397 -5.54 3.08 -13.03
CA ASN A 397 -6.76 2.33 -12.71
C ASN A 397 -7.06 2.35 -11.20
N VAL A 398 -6.04 2.37 -10.35
CA VAL A 398 -6.21 2.46 -8.90
C VAL A 398 -6.69 3.84 -8.49
N VAL A 399 -6.14 4.90 -9.07
CA VAL A 399 -6.54 6.30 -8.80
C VAL A 399 -7.96 6.57 -9.27
N GLU A 400 -8.34 6.09 -10.47
CA GLU A 400 -9.71 6.23 -10.98
C GLU A 400 -10.70 5.46 -10.10
N LEU A 401 -10.39 4.21 -9.76
CA LEU A 401 -11.24 3.40 -8.88
C LEU A 401 -11.33 4.01 -7.48
N GLU A 402 -10.24 4.52 -6.93
CA GLU A 402 -10.22 5.21 -5.64
C GLU A 402 -11.13 6.44 -5.68
N PHE A 403 -11.06 7.24 -6.75
CA PHE A 403 -11.94 8.40 -6.94
C PHE A 403 -13.41 7.99 -7.04
N GLN A 404 -13.74 6.99 -7.88
CA GLN A 404 -15.09 6.45 -8.01
C GLN A 404 -15.61 5.93 -6.66
N THR A 405 -14.75 5.26 -5.88
CA THR A 405 -15.15 4.70 -4.59
C THR A 405 -15.36 5.77 -3.54
N GLN A 406 -14.49 6.79 -3.48
CA GLN A 406 -14.69 7.95 -2.61
C GLN A 406 -15.98 8.69 -2.97
N ALA A 407 -16.28 8.84 -4.26
CA ALA A 407 -17.53 9.42 -4.73
C ALA A 407 -18.75 8.56 -4.35
N ALA A 408 -18.63 7.23 -4.43
CA ALA A 408 -19.66 6.30 -3.98
C ALA A 408 -19.90 6.40 -2.46
N ILE A 409 -18.83 6.42 -1.65
CA ILE A 409 -18.89 6.60 -0.19
C ILE A 409 -19.54 7.96 0.15
N ALA A 410 -19.19 9.03 -0.56
CA ALA A 410 -19.79 10.35 -0.38
C ALA A 410 -21.28 10.35 -0.72
N ALA A 411 -21.67 9.75 -1.86
CA ALA A 411 -23.06 9.65 -2.28
C ALA A 411 -23.91 8.86 -1.27
N VAL A 412 -23.37 7.76 -0.74
CA VAL A 412 -24.06 6.91 0.25
C VAL A 412 -24.16 7.57 1.62
N SER A 413 -23.12 8.27 2.05
CA SER A 413 -23.09 8.93 3.35
C SER A 413 -24.00 10.16 3.43
N GLY A 414 -24.49 10.66 2.29
CA GLY A 414 -25.24 11.91 2.21
C GLY A 414 -24.39 13.14 2.52
N VAL A 415 -23.06 12.97 2.58
CA VAL A 415 -22.11 14.06 2.80
C VAL A 415 -21.64 14.50 1.43
N SER A 416 -22.15 15.65 0.97
CA SER A 416 -21.64 16.29 -0.24
C SER A 416 -20.14 16.58 -0.02
N PRO A 417 -19.23 16.18 -0.92
CA PRO A 417 -17.84 16.59 -0.85
C PRO A 417 -17.82 18.09 -1.06
N GLY A 418 -17.81 18.85 0.04
CA GLY A 418 -17.70 20.29 0.00
C GLY A 418 -16.37 20.61 -0.67
N ALA A 419 -16.41 21.15 -1.89
CA ALA A 419 -15.31 21.93 -2.43
C ALA A 419 -14.90 22.90 -1.33
N GLY A 420 -13.62 22.86 -0.91
CA GLY A 420 -13.11 23.63 0.21
C GLY A 420 -13.61 25.07 0.15
N GLY A 421 -14.65 25.35 0.93
CA GLY A 421 -15.20 26.67 1.06
C GLY A 421 -14.13 27.50 1.75
N GLN A 422 -13.55 28.44 1.02
CA GLN A 422 -12.83 29.54 1.64
C GLN A 422 -13.78 30.18 2.64
N ASN A 423 -13.58 29.87 3.91
CA ASN A 423 -14.29 30.49 5.01
C ASN A 423 -13.72 31.91 5.15
N GLN A 424 -14.16 32.82 4.28
CA GLN A 424 -13.94 34.25 4.46
C GLN A 424 -14.86 34.74 5.57
N GLY A 425 -14.24 35.08 6.71
CA GLY A 425 -14.61 36.22 7.52
C GLY A 425 -15.86 36.08 8.40
N ASN A 426 -15.65 35.61 9.63
CA ASN A 426 -16.01 36.41 10.81
C ASN A 426 -15.36 35.81 12.06
N SER A 427 -14.14 36.27 12.35
CA SER A 427 -13.53 36.04 13.66
C SER A 427 -14.14 37.03 14.66
N PRO A 428 -14.75 36.59 15.77
CA PRO A 428 -15.04 37.47 16.88
C PRO A 428 -13.72 37.98 17.48
N GLN A 429 -13.66 39.29 17.70
CA GLN A 429 -12.55 40.03 18.27
C GLN A 429 -12.26 39.49 19.69
N ALA A 430 -11.14 38.77 19.85
CA ALA A 430 -10.70 38.27 21.14
C ALA A 430 -10.27 39.44 22.04
N ALA A 431 -10.82 39.50 23.25
CA ALA A 431 -10.37 40.40 24.30
C ALA A 431 -8.91 40.08 24.69
N PRO A 432 -8.11 41.10 25.09
CA PRO A 432 -6.71 40.91 25.43
C PRO A 432 -6.55 39.96 26.63
N VAL A 433 -5.74 38.91 26.44
CA VAL A 433 -5.31 37.99 27.49
C VAL A 433 -4.33 38.71 28.42
N PRO A 434 -4.54 38.74 29.74
CA PRO A 434 -3.57 39.31 30.68
C PRO A 434 -2.29 38.47 30.72
N ALA A 435 -1.16 39.15 30.86
CA ALA A 435 0.17 38.54 30.88
C ALA A 435 0.30 37.45 31.96
N PRO A 436 1.04 36.36 31.70
CA PRO A 436 1.27 35.31 32.69
C PRO A 436 2.05 35.86 33.89
N GLN A 437 1.48 35.69 35.09
CA GLN A 437 2.17 35.98 36.34
C GLN A 437 3.32 34.97 36.51
N ILE A 438 4.55 35.49 36.54
CA ILE A 438 5.74 34.71 36.87
C ILE A 438 5.64 34.34 38.36
N PRO A 439 5.67 33.04 38.73
CA PRO A 439 5.68 32.65 40.13
C PRO A 439 6.97 33.15 40.79
N THR A 440 6.81 33.94 41.85
CA THR A 440 7.91 34.32 42.74
C THR A 440 8.54 33.08 43.35
N PRO A 441 9.88 32.97 43.37
CA PRO A 441 10.56 31.84 44.00
C PRO A 441 10.28 31.83 45.51
N PRO A 442 10.14 30.64 46.13
CA PRO A 442 9.94 30.53 47.58
C PRO A 442 11.16 31.08 48.33
N PRO A 443 10.96 31.67 49.53
CA PRO A 443 12.06 32.20 50.33
C PRO A 443 12.98 31.06 50.77
N SER A 444 14.29 31.28 50.58
CA SER A 444 15.36 30.40 51.04
C SER A 444 15.29 30.23 52.55
N VAL A 445 14.95 29.02 52.99
CA VAL A 445 15.01 28.64 54.41
C VAL A 445 16.48 28.36 54.75
N SER A 446 17.09 29.24 55.53
CA SER A 446 18.41 28.99 56.11
C SER A 446 18.34 27.81 57.08
N PRO A 447 19.30 26.87 57.06
CA PRO A 447 19.37 25.82 58.06
C PRO A 447 19.75 26.42 59.42
N ALA A 448 18.90 26.19 60.43
CA ALA A 448 19.28 26.39 61.82
C ALA A 448 20.29 25.30 62.22
N GLY A 449 21.30 25.70 63.00
CA GLY A 449 22.35 24.82 63.53
C GLY A 449 21.90 23.89 64.65
#